data_AF-A0A8E2E0T2-F1
#
_entry.id   AF-A0A8E2E0T2-F1
#
_cell.length_a   1.000
_cell.length_b   1.000
_cell.length_c   1.000
_cell.angle_alpha   90.00
_cell.angle_beta   90.00
_cell.angle_gamma   90.00
#
_symmetry.space_group_name_H-M   'P 1'
#
loop_
_entity.id
_entity.type
_entity.pdbx_description
1 polymer ?
#
loop_
_entity_poly.entity_id
_entity_poly.type
_entity_poly.pdbx_seq_one_letter_code
_entity_poly.pdbx_strand_id
1 'polypeptide(L)'
;MVKLTSKNLDTFRRVIKISKLLKTFQNAITVAMFLGVRHIWINSLCNIQDCKEDGKAKVPHMLQVYQNVIFNVSATHSPKSQVSLIVR
;
A
#
# COMPACT_ATOMS: atom_id res chain seq x y z
N MET A 1 -13.47 3.38 0.15
CA MET A 1 -12.11 2.93 -0.21
C MET A 1 -11.50 2.24 0.99
N VAL A 2 -10.91 1.06 0.84
CA VAL A 2 -10.32 0.30 1.96
C VAL A 2 -9.05 1.03 2.42
N LYS A 3 -8.98 1.34 3.72
CA LYS A 3 -7.92 2.13 4.34
C LYS A 3 -7.51 1.48 5.66
N LEU A 4 -6.22 1.44 5.95
CA LEU A 4 -5.72 1.01 7.25
C LEU A 4 -6.02 2.11 8.29
N THR A 5 -6.66 1.70 9.37
CA THR A 5 -6.95 2.48 10.56
C THR A 5 -6.52 1.68 11.78
N SER A 6 -6.31 2.36 12.90
CA SER A 6 -5.90 1.72 14.15
C SER A 6 -6.88 0.60 14.56
N LYS A 7 -8.16 0.76 14.24
CA LYS A 7 -9.23 -0.22 14.52
C LYS A 7 -9.19 -1.49 13.67
N ASN A 8 -8.63 -1.43 12.46
CA ASN A 8 -8.62 -2.57 11.54
C ASN A 8 -7.22 -3.17 11.33
N LEU A 9 -6.22 -2.66 12.05
CA LEU A 9 -4.83 -3.09 12.00
C LEU A 9 -4.66 -4.59 12.28
N ASP A 10 -5.27 -5.12 13.33
CA ASP A 10 -5.20 -6.56 13.67
C ASP A 10 -5.90 -7.45 12.65
N THR A 11 -6.88 -6.90 11.92
CA THR A 11 -7.55 -7.63 10.84
C THR A 11 -6.66 -7.66 9.60
N PHE A 12 -6.06 -6.53 9.24
CA PHE A 12 -5.21 -6.39 8.07
C PHE A 12 -3.88 -7.13 8.23
N ARG A 13 -3.34 -7.23 9.46
CA ARG A 13 -2.16 -8.05 9.78
C ARG A 13 -2.40 -9.54 9.59
N ARG A 14 -3.63 -10.02 9.78
CA ARG A 14 -3.96 -11.45 9.65
C ARG A 14 -4.24 -11.83 8.21
N VAL A 15 -5.28 -11.24 7.61
CA VAL A 15 -5.72 -11.58 6.25
C VAL A 15 -6.40 -10.38 5.61
N ILE A 16 -5.96 -10.03 4.40
CA ILE A 16 -6.67 -9.09 3.53
C ILE A 16 -7.28 -9.89 2.38
N LYS A 17 -8.61 -9.90 2.29
CA LYS A 17 -9.30 -10.51 1.14
C LYS A 17 -9.04 -9.66 -0.10
N ILE A 18 -8.26 -10.17 -1.05
CA ILE A 18 -7.93 -9.49 -2.32
C ILE A 18 -9.19 -9.07 -3.07
N SER A 19 -10.24 -9.89 -3.03
CA SER A 19 -11.55 -9.60 -3.64
C SER A 19 -12.25 -8.35 -3.08
N LYS A 20 -11.90 -7.92 -1.86
CA LYS A 20 -12.42 -6.68 -1.25
C LYS A 20 -11.62 -5.43 -1.62
N LEU A 21 -10.49 -5.59 -2.30
CA LEU A 21 -9.65 -4.48 -2.72
C LEU A 21 -10.18 -3.86 -4.03
N LEU A 22 -9.84 -2.60 -4.28
CA LEU A 22 -10.11 -1.98 -5.58
C LEU A 22 -9.39 -2.75 -6.69
N LYS A 23 -9.98 -2.76 -7.90
CA LYS A 23 -9.39 -3.40 -9.08
C LYS A 23 -7.93 -3.00 -9.31
N THR A 24 -7.57 -1.74 -9.06
CA THR A 24 -6.19 -1.24 -9.16
C THR A 24 -5.23 -2.00 -8.24
N PHE A 25 -5.62 -2.27 -6.98
CA PHE A 25 -4.81 -3.04 -6.05
C PHE A 25 -4.76 -4.52 -6.42
N GLN A 26 -5.88 -5.08 -6.90
CA GLN A 26 -5.92 -6.47 -7.37
C GLN A 26 -4.94 -6.67 -8.53
N ASN A 27 -5.00 -5.79 -9.54
CA ASN A 27 -4.10 -5.81 -10.68
C ASN A 27 -2.63 -5.69 -10.24
N ALA A 28 -2.35 -4.79 -9.30
CA ALA A 28 -0.99 -4.62 -8.81
C ALA A 28 -0.46 -5.84 -8.05
N ILE A 29 -1.31 -6.50 -7.25
CA ILE A 29 -0.95 -7.77 -6.59
C ILE A 29 -0.70 -8.85 -7.64
N THR A 30 -1.53 -8.96 -8.68
CA THR A 30 -1.33 -9.89 -9.79
C THR A 30 0.00 -9.65 -10.50
N VAL A 31 0.34 -8.39 -10.80
CA VAL A 31 1.63 -8.03 -11.42
C VAL A 31 2.80 -8.37 -10.50
N ALA A 32 2.71 -8.06 -9.20
CA ALA A 32 3.76 -8.40 -8.23
C ALA A 32 3.97 -9.92 -8.14
N MET A 33 2.89 -10.71 -8.11
CA MET A 33 2.96 -12.18 -8.12
C MET A 33 3.59 -12.70 -9.41
N PHE A 34 3.21 -12.15 -10.58
CA PHE A 34 3.79 -12.52 -11.87
C PHE A 34 5.29 -12.24 -11.94
N LEU A 35 5.73 -11.14 -11.33
CA LEU A 35 7.15 -10.75 -11.24
C LEU A 35 7.91 -11.51 -10.14
N GLY A 36 7.29 -12.47 -9.46
CA GLY A 36 7.92 -13.27 -8.40
C GLY A 36 8.14 -12.50 -7.10
N VAL A 37 7.46 -11.37 -6.91
CA VAL A 37 7.65 -10.53 -5.75
C VAL A 37 6.68 -10.89 -4.62
N ARG A 38 7.24 -11.06 -3.42
CA ARG A 38 6.53 -11.52 -2.23
C ARG A 38 5.91 -10.38 -1.42
N HIS A 39 6.45 -9.17 -1.50
CA HIS A 39 5.97 -8.04 -0.70
C HIS A 39 5.54 -6.87 -1.57
N ILE A 40 4.34 -6.38 -1.30
CA ILE A 40 3.77 -5.20 -1.93
C ILE A 40 3.33 -4.22 -0.85
N TRP A 41 3.79 -3.00 -0.98
CA TRP A 41 3.46 -1.90 -0.10
C TRP A 41 2.48 -0.97 -0.81
N ILE A 42 1.27 -0.88 -0.24
CA ILE A 42 0.20 0.00 -0.70
C ILE A 42 0.00 1.06 0.37
N ASN A 43 0.27 2.33 0.07
CA ASN A 43 0.20 3.40 1.07
C ASN A 43 -1.13 3.43 1.84
N SER A 44 -2.26 3.17 1.17
CA SER A 44 -3.56 3.15 1.85
C SER A 44 -3.79 1.93 2.77
N LEU A 45 -3.04 0.84 2.61
CA LEU A 45 -3.16 -0.40 3.39
C LEU A 45 -2.00 -0.60 4.39
N CYS A 46 -0.86 0.04 4.16
CA CYS A 46 0.36 -0.12 4.97
C CYS A 46 0.63 1.07 5.90
N ASN A 47 -0.11 2.17 5.76
CA ASN A 47 0.00 3.34 6.61
C ASN A 47 -1.32 3.65 7.34
N ILE A 48 -1.25 3.84 8.65
CA ILE A 48 -2.41 4.12 9.52
C ILE A 48 -2.89 5.56 9.23
N GLN A 49 -4.11 5.67 8.71
CA GLN A 49 -4.67 6.96 8.25
C GLN A 49 -5.41 7.74 9.35
N ASP A 50 -5.77 7.12 10.46
CA ASP A 50 -6.46 7.78 11.58
C ASP A 50 -5.51 8.31 12.67
N CYS A 51 -4.20 8.07 12.54
CA CYS A 51 -3.20 8.67 13.41
C CYS A 51 -2.93 10.13 13.03
N LYS A 52 -3.30 11.06 13.92
CA LYS A 52 -2.93 12.49 13.93
C LYS A 52 -1.44 12.73 14.21
N GLU A 53 -0.57 11.79 13.84
CA GLU A 53 0.87 11.99 13.97
C GLU A 53 1.33 13.00 12.92
N ASP A 54 2.14 13.96 13.38
CA ASP A 54 2.71 15.05 12.59
C ASP A 54 3.44 14.47 11.37
N GLY A 55 3.15 14.99 10.18
CA GLY A 55 3.65 14.45 8.91
C GLY A 55 5.18 14.30 8.87
N LYS A 56 5.90 15.10 9.67
CA LYS A 56 7.36 15.07 9.82
C LYS A 56 7.90 13.77 10.42
N ALA A 57 7.16 13.09 11.31
CA ALA A 57 7.57 11.82 11.89
C ALA A 57 7.41 10.63 10.92
N LYS A 58 6.56 10.76 9.90
CA LYS A 58 6.30 9.71 8.90
C LYS A 58 7.28 9.73 7.73
N VAL A 59 7.93 10.88 7.47
CA VAL A 59 8.89 11.05 6.35
C VAL A 59 10.07 10.06 6.41
N PRO A 60 10.73 9.82 7.56
CA PRO A 60 11.88 8.91 7.62
C PRO A 60 11.50 7.47 7.27
N HIS A 61 10.32 7.01 7.71
CA HIS A 61 9.82 5.68 7.38
C HIS A 61 9.46 5.55 5.90
N MET A 62 8.85 6.56 5.31
CA MET A 62 8.59 6.55 3.86
C MET A 62 9.90 6.52 3.07
N LEU A 63 10.91 7.32 3.47
CA LEU A 63 12.21 7.34 2.79
C LEU A 63 12.88 5.97 2.80
N GLN A 64 12.90 5.27 3.95
CA GLN A 64 13.45 3.92 4.04
C GLN A 64 12.70 2.91 3.15
N VAL A 65 11.38 3.03 3.08
CA VAL A 65 10.56 2.17 2.22
C VAL A 65 10.85 2.46 0.75
N TYR A 66 10.95 3.73 0.33
CA TYR A 66 11.29 4.14 -1.05
C TYR A 66 12.73 3.81 -1.47
N GLN A 67 13.68 3.73 -0.53
CA GLN A 67 15.08 3.39 -0.81
C GLN A 67 15.29 1.90 -1.11
N ASN A 68 14.39 1.02 -0.68
CA ASN A 68 14.56 -0.44 -0.77
C ASN A 68 13.61 -1.11 -1.78
N VAL A 69 13.19 -0.37 -2.80
CA VAL A 69 12.15 -0.76 -3.77
C VAL A 69 12.79 -1.35 -5.03
N ILE A 70 12.21 -2.43 -5.53
CA ILE A 70 12.59 -3.02 -6.83
C ILE A 70 11.89 -2.25 -7.97
N PHE A 71 10.60 -1.94 -7.83
CA PHE A 71 9.88 -1.09 -8.78
C PHE A 71 8.68 -0.37 -8.15
N ASN A 72 8.31 0.77 -8.75
CA ASN A 72 7.15 1.57 -8.35
C ASN A 72 6.06 1.50 -9.43
N VAL A 73 4.84 1.13 -9.05
CA VAL A 73 3.68 1.17 -9.96
C VAL A 73 2.80 2.35 -9.56
N SER A 74 2.59 3.29 -10.49
CA SER A 74 1.75 4.46 -10.29
C SER A 74 0.50 4.43 -11.16
N ALA A 75 -0.68 4.58 -10.56
CA ALA A 75 -1.93 4.76 -11.29
C ALA A 75 -2.18 6.24 -11.58
N THR A 76 -1.65 6.76 -12.68
CA THR A 76 -1.69 8.20 -13.03
C THR A 76 -3.02 8.67 -13.62
N HIS A 77 -3.84 7.76 -14.17
CA HIS A 77 -5.10 8.09 -14.86
C HIS A 77 -6.36 7.64 -14.11
N SER A 78 -6.29 7.44 -12.79
CA SER A 78 -7.47 7.10 -11.98
C SER A 78 -7.90 8.29 -11.13
N PRO A 79 -9.10 8.87 -11.34
CA PRO A 79 -9.56 10.05 -10.61
C PRO A 79 -9.76 9.84 -9.09
N LYS A 80 -9.60 8.61 -8.58
CA LYS A 80 -9.88 8.26 -7.19
C LYS A 80 -8.75 7.51 -6.48
N SER A 81 -7.61 7.31 -7.11
CA SER A 81 -6.54 6.53 -6.48
C SER A 81 -5.18 6.82 -7.10
N GLN A 82 -4.47 7.81 -6.56
CA GLN A 82 -3.02 7.82 -6.65
C GLN A 82 -2.52 6.62 -5.85
N VAL A 83 -2.32 5.53 -6.56
CA VAL A 83 -1.76 4.32 -6.00
C VAL A 83 -0.29 4.32 -6.39
N SER A 84 0.58 4.68 -5.45
CA SER A 84 2.00 4.35 -5.52
C SER A 84 2.18 3.01 -4.82
N LEU A 85 2.49 1.97 -5.60
CA LEU A 85 2.80 0.64 -5.09
C LEU A 85 4.30 0.48 -5.07
N ILE A 86 4.82 0.18 -3.89
CA ILE A 86 6.22 -0.03 -3.64
C ILE A 86 6.43 -1.54 -3.50
N VAL A 87 7.25 -2.14 -4.36
CA VAL A 87 7.37 -3.61 -4.44
C VAL A 87 8.82 -4.03 -4.13
N ARG A 88 9.02 -5.00 -3.22
CA ARG A 88 10.31 -5.63 -2.87
C ARG A 88 10.23 -7.15 -2.89
#